data_AF-A0A969UFF2-F1
#
_entry.id   AF-A0A969UFF2-F1
#
_cell.length_a   1.000
_cell.length_b   1.000
_cell.length_c   1.000
_cell.angle_alpha   90.00
_cell.angle_beta   90.00
_cell.angle_gamma   90.00
#
_symmetry.space_group_name_H-M   'P 1'
#
loop_
_entity.id
_entity.type
_entity.pdbx_description
1 polymer ?
#
loop_
_entity_poly.entity_id
_entity_poly.type
_entity_poly.pdbx_seq_one_letter_code
_entity_poly.pdbx_strand_id
1 'polypeptide(L)'
;MAKVKARTPEYWDGIKKVAIGQIDRWRRDLLKLFGPTLVFKIEFSPDPKRFSPTIRQKAATVTIDVPEMFLLELDEAVKWMIEDVPFHDCICLAKAYPEDDISVTIWMHWLIWILNHELAHFYAGHLTLFQTSSWAEFEVAETCPGTGLLSDPEFRRALELDADIFAAQAMFYSLGRMTKMEDWKILYGPQKGDVAKFALCDIGLFMVPLCLELGHMAPKYGPSSTHPDAKARLLGVFPIAGWDVYFRTIGQREESHFHAFMEGIYEGVKNTFHIKESIIHKPFEESEIESARQLLLSAGMHKKTLVQTRR
;
A
#
# COMPACT_ATOMS: atom_id res chain seq x y z
N MET A 1 19.87 -0.26 21.29
CA MET A 1 18.61 0.36 20.77
C MET A 1 19.02 1.13 19.55
N ALA A 2 18.56 0.70 18.38
CA ALA A 2 18.89 1.33 17.12
C ALA A 2 18.56 2.82 17.19
N LYS A 3 19.50 3.67 16.76
CA LYS A 3 19.22 5.11 16.63
C LYS A 3 18.60 5.34 15.26
N VAL A 4 17.42 5.94 15.23
CA VAL A 4 16.81 6.44 14.00
C VAL A 4 17.83 7.33 13.28
N LYS A 5 18.11 7.01 12.02
CA LYS A 5 19.01 7.78 11.17
C LYS A 5 18.42 9.17 10.96
N ALA A 6 19.28 10.18 11.07
CA ALA A 6 18.88 11.56 10.81
C ALA A 6 18.23 11.71 9.43
N ARG A 7 17.09 12.39 9.39
CA ARG A 7 16.29 12.67 8.18
C ARG A 7 16.91 13.78 7.32
N THR A 8 18.18 13.60 6.96
CA THR A 8 18.91 14.53 6.10
C THR A 8 18.38 14.48 4.66
N PRO A 9 18.68 15.48 3.81
CA PRO A 9 18.33 15.41 2.39
C PRO A 9 18.83 14.12 1.71
N GLU A 10 20.02 13.64 2.06
CA GLU A 10 20.60 12.41 1.50
C GLU A 10 19.80 11.15 1.89
N TYR A 11 19.22 11.14 3.09
CA TYR A 11 18.31 10.07 3.51
C TYR A 11 17.07 10.04 2.60
N TRP A 12 16.42 11.18 2.43
CA TRP A 12 15.23 11.31 1.59
C TRP A 12 15.51 11.01 0.12
N ASP A 13 16.65 11.47 -0.41
CA ASP A 13 17.09 11.12 -1.75
C ASP A 13 17.29 9.62 -1.92
N GLY A 14 17.76 8.93 -0.88
CA GLY A 14 17.83 7.46 -0.83
C GLY A 14 16.45 6.82 -0.97
N ILE A 15 15.48 7.25 -0.17
CA ILE A 15 14.10 6.76 -0.22
C ILE A 15 13.46 7.01 -1.60
N LYS A 16 13.63 8.23 -2.14
CA LYS A 16 13.13 8.62 -3.47
C LYS A 16 13.73 7.76 -4.58
N LYS A 17 15.04 7.47 -4.53
CA LYS A 17 15.71 6.57 -5.48
C LYS A 17 15.17 5.14 -5.41
N VAL A 18 14.87 4.64 -4.21
CA VAL A 18 14.26 3.31 -4.03
C VAL A 18 12.89 3.27 -4.69
N ALA A 19 12.02 4.27 -4.45
CA ALA A 19 10.71 4.38 -5.09
C ALA A 19 10.80 4.36 -6.62
N ILE A 20 11.66 5.20 -7.20
CA ILE A 20 11.88 5.26 -8.66
C ILE A 20 12.34 3.90 -9.19
N GLY A 21 13.31 3.27 -8.53
CA GLY A 21 13.83 1.96 -8.93
C GLY A 21 12.80 0.83 -8.86
N GLN A 22 11.83 0.90 -7.94
CA GLN A 22 10.73 -0.05 -7.87
C GLN A 22 9.76 0.13 -9.04
N ILE A 23 9.32 1.35 -9.33
CA ILE A 23 8.41 1.61 -10.45
C ILE A 23 9.07 1.31 -11.78
N ASP A 24 10.36 1.57 -11.96
CA ASP A 24 11.07 1.18 -13.18
C ASP A 24 11.15 -0.35 -13.36
N ARG A 25 11.30 -1.11 -12.27
CA ARG A 25 11.23 -2.58 -12.31
C ARG A 25 9.84 -3.05 -12.71
N TRP A 26 8.81 -2.52 -12.08
CA TRP A 26 7.41 -2.81 -12.38
C TRP A 26 7.03 -2.45 -13.81
N ARG A 27 7.38 -1.24 -14.25
CA ARG A 27 7.21 -0.76 -15.63
C ARG A 27 7.78 -1.76 -16.63
N ARG A 28 9.01 -2.24 -16.46
CA ARG A 28 9.60 -3.21 -17.40
C ARG A 28 8.78 -4.50 -17.52
N ASP A 29 8.16 -4.94 -16.43
CA ASP A 29 7.29 -6.10 -16.45
C ASP A 29 5.90 -5.79 -17.08
N LEU A 30 5.40 -4.55 -16.94
CA LEU A 30 4.14 -4.08 -17.53
C LEU A 30 4.25 -3.68 -19.01
N LEU A 31 5.41 -3.21 -19.47
CA LEU A 31 5.67 -2.90 -20.89
C LEU A 31 5.48 -4.13 -21.79
N LYS A 32 5.68 -5.34 -21.24
CA LYS A 32 5.39 -6.61 -21.91
C LYS A 32 3.89 -6.83 -22.16
N LEU A 33 3.03 -6.21 -21.35
CA LEU A 33 1.57 -6.36 -21.41
C LEU A 33 0.88 -5.23 -22.19
N PHE A 34 1.40 -4.00 -22.10
CA PHE A 34 0.74 -2.80 -22.65
C PHE A 34 1.50 -2.11 -23.79
N GLY A 35 2.70 -2.60 -24.14
CA GLY A 35 3.52 -2.05 -25.21
C GLY A 35 4.40 -0.86 -24.80
N PRO A 36 5.31 -0.42 -25.68
CA PRO A 36 6.41 0.49 -25.36
C PRO A 36 6.03 1.98 -25.22
N THR A 37 4.76 2.35 -25.37
CA THR A 37 4.36 3.74 -25.64
C THR A 37 4.21 4.64 -24.40
N LEU A 38 4.20 4.09 -23.18
CA LEU A 38 3.99 4.87 -21.96
C LEU A 38 5.31 5.12 -21.19
N VAL A 39 5.53 6.37 -20.83
CA VAL A 39 6.64 6.83 -19.98
C VAL A 39 6.11 7.07 -18.58
N PHE A 40 6.58 6.28 -17.61
CA PHE A 40 6.24 6.50 -16.20
C PHE A 40 7.26 7.41 -15.52
N LYS A 41 6.78 8.33 -14.70
CA LYS A 41 7.59 9.22 -13.87
C LYS A 41 7.04 9.25 -12.44
N ILE A 42 7.93 9.43 -11.49
CA ILE A 42 7.57 9.80 -10.12
C ILE A 42 8.11 11.20 -9.89
N GLU A 43 7.26 12.11 -9.45
CA GLU A 43 7.61 13.45 -9.02
C GLU A 43 7.36 13.55 -7.53
N PHE A 44 8.29 14.17 -6.81
CA PHE A 44 8.11 14.50 -5.40
C PHE A 44 7.84 16.00 -5.33
N SER A 45 6.60 16.36 -5.01
CA SER A 45 6.18 17.77 -5.04
C SER A 45 6.41 18.44 -3.69
N PRO A 46 7.10 19.59 -3.66
CA PRO A 46 7.35 20.32 -2.41
C PRO A 46 6.14 21.17 -1.98
N ASP A 47 4.97 20.98 -2.59
CA ASP A 47 3.78 21.79 -2.31
C ASP A 47 3.24 21.46 -0.91
N PRO A 48 3.33 22.38 0.06
CA PRO A 48 2.91 22.11 1.43
C PRO A 48 1.40 22.00 1.58
N LYS A 49 0.62 22.37 0.56
CA LYS A 49 -0.86 22.30 0.57
C LYS A 49 -1.40 21.00 0.00
N ARG A 50 -0.59 20.22 -0.70
CA ARG A 50 -0.99 18.93 -1.27
C ARG A 50 -0.54 17.81 -0.34
N PHE A 51 -1.47 16.92 -0.04
CA PHE A 51 -1.25 15.84 0.91
C PHE A 51 -1.51 14.46 0.31
N SER A 52 -2.41 14.34 -0.66
CA SER A 52 -2.64 13.05 -1.32
C SER A 52 -1.65 12.85 -2.46
N PRO A 53 -1.05 11.65 -2.60
CA PRO A 53 -0.52 11.20 -3.87
C PRO A 53 -1.58 11.31 -4.97
N THR A 54 -1.13 11.54 -6.19
CA THR A 54 -2.01 11.67 -7.36
C THR A 54 -1.36 11.10 -8.60
N ILE A 55 -2.17 10.55 -9.50
CA ILE A 55 -1.70 10.13 -10.82
C ILE A 55 -2.20 11.08 -11.91
N ARG A 56 -1.30 11.45 -12.83
CA ARG A 56 -1.56 12.38 -13.92
C ARG A 56 -1.10 11.79 -15.23
N GLN A 57 -1.87 11.97 -16.30
CA GLN A 57 -1.46 11.61 -17.65
C GLN A 57 -1.41 12.85 -18.54
N LYS A 58 -0.24 13.08 -19.16
CA LYS A 58 -0.06 14.08 -20.21
C LYS A 58 0.61 13.43 -21.42
N ALA A 59 -0.13 13.33 -22.52
CA ALA A 59 0.28 12.59 -23.71
C ALA A 59 0.72 11.15 -23.35
N ALA A 60 1.93 10.76 -23.76
CA ALA A 60 2.52 9.46 -23.47
C ALA A 60 3.11 9.34 -22.05
N THR A 61 3.13 10.41 -21.25
CA THR A 61 3.72 10.40 -19.90
C THR A 61 2.65 10.23 -18.84
N VAL A 62 2.85 9.24 -17.96
CA VAL A 62 2.09 9.03 -16.74
C VAL A 62 2.99 9.40 -15.56
N THR A 63 2.57 10.36 -14.76
CA THR A 63 3.30 10.85 -13.60
C THR A 63 2.54 10.51 -12.34
N ILE A 64 3.19 9.84 -11.41
CA ILE A 64 2.74 9.75 -10.02
C ILE A 64 3.40 10.90 -9.27
N ASP A 65 2.59 11.80 -8.74
CA ASP A 65 3.06 12.90 -7.90
C ASP A 65 2.87 12.50 -6.44
N VAL A 66 3.96 12.48 -5.67
CA VAL A 66 3.99 12.15 -4.25
C VAL A 66 4.37 13.42 -3.47
N PRO A 67 3.43 14.07 -2.76
CA PRO A 67 3.75 15.26 -1.99
C PRO A 67 4.76 14.97 -0.88
N GLU A 68 5.70 15.88 -0.64
CA GLU A 68 6.70 15.71 0.43
C GLU A 68 6.05 15.72 1.81
N MET A 69 4.99 16.51 2.02
CA MET A 69 4.26 16.54 3.28
C MET A 69 3.61 15.19 3.63
N PHE A 70 3.15 14.45 2.63
CA PHE A 70 2.63 13.10 2.82
C PHE A 70 3.69 12.16 3.39
N LEU A 71 4.90 12.22 2.83
CA LEU A 71 6.03 11.41 3.29
C LEU A 71 6.47 11.81 4.69
N LEU A 72 6.46 13.11 5.01
CA LEU A 72 6.83 13.59 6.34
C LEU A 72 5.83 13.15 7.41
N GLU A 73 4.53 13.18 7.15
CA GLU A 73 3.54 12.69 8.13
C GLU A 73 3.65 11.17 8.33
N LEU A 74 3.83 10.39 7.25
CA LEU A 74 4.10 8.96 7.36
C LEU A 74 5.41 8.64 8.09
N ASP A 75 6.44 9.49 8.00
CA ASP A 75 7.72 9.29 8.69
C ASP A 75 7.59 9.29 10.21
N GLU A 76 6.61 10.01 10.76
CA GLU A 76 6.35 10.00 12.20
C GLU A 76 5.94 8.60 12.66
N ALA A 77 5.10 7.90 11.88
CA ALA A 77 4.77 6.50 12.14
C ALA A 77 5.99 5.57 11.96
N VAL A 78 6.87 5.84 10.99
CA VAL A 78 8.12 5.08 10.80
C VAL A 78 9.07 5.24 11.99
N LYS A 79 9.26 6.47 12.49
CA LYS A 79 10.06 6.74 13.68
C LYS A 79 9.48 6.03 14.89
N TRP A 80 8.17 6.14 15.10
CA TRP A 80 7.49 5.46 16.20
C TRP A 80 7.73 3.95 16.18
N MET A 81 7.59 3.27 15.04
CA MET A 81 7.84 1.83 14.94
C MET A 81 9.26 1.41 15.34
N ILE A 82 10.23 2.32 15.22
CA ILE A 82 11.65 2.05 15.54
C ILE A 82 11.97 2.41 16.99
N GLU A 83 11.39 3.50 17.49
CA GLU A 83 11.66 4.03 18.83
C GLU A 83 10.81 3.37 19.93
N ASP A 84 9.61 2.88 19.58
CA ASP A 84 8.75 2.14 20.50
C ASP A 84 9.32 0.74 20.75
N VAL A 85 9.94 0.55 21.91
CA VAL A 85 10.61 -0.71 22.27
C VAL A 85 9.69 -1.93 22.16
N PRO A 86 8.44 -1.92 22.68
CA PRO A 86 7.53 -3.05 22.52
C PRO A 86 7.26 -3.42 21.06
N PHE A 87 7.01 -2.44 20.19
CA PHE A 87 6.76 -2.67 18.77
C PHE A 87 8.04 -3.12 18.04
N HIS A 88 9.16 -2.43 18.27
CA HIS A 88 10.46 -2.74 17.68
C HIS A 88 10.92 -4.16 18.01
N ASP A 89 10.71 -4.60 19.25
CA ASP A 89 11.03 -5.95 19.72
C ASP A 89 10.12 -7.03 19.11
N CYS A 90 9.09 -6.68 18.34
CA CYS A 90 8.35 -7.66 17.54
C CYS A 90 9.01 -7.91 16.18
N ILE A 91 9.74 -6.95 15.63
CA ILE A 91 10.30 -6.99 14.27
C ILE A 91 11.47 -7.98 14.17
N CYS A 92 11.36 -8.97 13.29
CA CYS A 92 12.38 -9.98 13.02
C CYS A 92 13.68 -9.36 12.49
N LEU A 93 13.60 -8.38 11.60
CA LEU A 93 14.77 -7.68 11.07
C LEU A 93 15.52 -6.91 12.17
N ALA A 94 14.80 -6.23 13.06
CA ALA A 94 15.39 -5.53 14.19
C ALA A 94 16.05 -6.49 15.19
N LYS A 95 15.48 -7.68 15.42
CA LYS A 95 16.11 -8.72 16.24
C LYS A 95 17.41 -9.24 15.62
N ALA A 96 17.43 -9.41 14.31
CA ALA A 96 18.61 -9.88 13.59
C ALA A 96 19.72 -8.81 13.54
N TYR A 97 19.33 -7.54 13.50
CA TYR A 97 20.21 -6.38 13.37
C TYR A 97 19.85 -5.27 14.37
N PRO A 98 20.12 -5.45 15.67
CA PRO A 98 19.61 -4.58 16.75
C PRO A 98 20.19 -3.15 16.76
N GLU A 99 21.25 -2.92 16.00
CA GLU A 99 21.91 -1.62 15.88
C GLU A 99 21.58 -0.91 14.55
N ASP A 100 20.89 -1.58 13.62
CA ASP A 100 20.61 -1.04 12.29
C ASP A 100 19.28 -0.28 12.27
N ASP A 101 19.25 0.87 11.58
CA ASP A 101 18.00 1.57 11.28
C ASP A 101 17.29 0.89 10.10
N ILE A 102 16.16 0.26 10.40
CA ILE A 102 15.32 -0.46 9.43
C ILE A 102 14.30 0.43 8.68
N SER A 103 14.29 1.75 8.93
CA SER A 103 13.32 2.69 8.32
C SER A 103 13.30 2.63 6.80
N VAL A 104 14.45 2.41 6.15
CA VAL A 104 14.54 2.29 4.69
C VAL A 104 13.77 1.06 4.18
N THR A 105 13.82 -0.06 4.92
CA THR A 105 13.08 -1.28 4.58
C THR A 105 11.57 -1.07 4.70
N ILE A 106 11.15 -0.42 5.79
CA ILE A 106 9.75 -0.05 6.02
C ILE A 106 9.25 0.82 4.86
N TRP A 107 9.97 1.91 4.55
CA TRP A 107 9.66 2.82 3.46
C TRP A 107 9.60 2.11 2.11
N MET A 108 10.51 1.18 1.84
CA MET A 108 10.50 0.40 0.59
C MET A 108 9.18 -0.36 0.44
N HIS A 109 8.69 -1.02 1.49
CA HIS A 109 7.43 -1.77 1.44
C HIS A 109 6.22 -0.85 1.33
N TRP A 110 6.20 0.26 2.06
CA TRP A 110 5.11 1.24 2.00
C TRP A 110 5.01 1.90 0.63
N LEU A 111 6.14 2.32 0.04
CA LEU A 111 6.16 2.95 -1.27
C LEU A 111 5.77 1.96 -2.39
N ILE A 112 6.10 0.67 -2.26
CA ILE A 112 5.59 -0.35 -3.18
C ILE A 112 4.06 -0.37 -3.17
N TRP A 113 3.44 -0.35 -2.00
CA TRP A 113 1.98 -0.31 -1.87
C TRP A 113 1.40 0.97 -2.47
N ILE A 114 1.84 2.14 -1.99
CA ILE A 114 1.30 3.46 -2.35
C ILE A 114 1.41 3.71 -3.85
N LEU A 115 2.58 3.45 -4.45
CA LEU A 115 2.79 3.74 -5.86
C LEU A 115 1.98 2.79 -6.77
N ASN A 116 1.81 1.52 -6.38
CA ASN A 116 0.97 0.60 -7.14
C ASN A 116 -0.52 0.92 -6.99
N HIS A 117 -0.95 1.46 -5.85
CA HIS A 117 -2.31 1.99 -5.68
C HIS A 117 -2.57 3.13 -6.68
N GLU A 118 -1.68 4.12 -6.74
CA GLU A 118 -1.83 5.23 -7.71
C GLU A 118 -1.80 4.74 -9.17
N LEU A 119 -0.89 3.81 -9.50
CA LEU A 119 -0.86 3.19 -10.83
C LEU A 119 -2.16 2.46 -11.17
N ALA A 120 -2.82 1.87 -10.18
CA ALA A 120 -4.06 1.15 -10.40
C ALA A 120 -5.15 2.08 -10.93
N HIS A 121 -5.24 3.32 -10.46
CA HIS A 121 -6.20 4.29 -11.01
C HIS A 121 -5.98 4.54 -12.51
N PHE A 122 -4.73 4.49 -12.99
CA PHE A 122 -4.44 4.53 -14.41
C PHE A 122 -4.82 3.21 -15.11
N TYR A 123 -4.37 2.06 -14.61
CA TYR A 123 -4.55 0.77 -15.28
C TYR A 123 -5.98 0.22 -15.25
N ALA A 124 -6.73 0.49 -14.19
CA ALA A 124 -8.15 0.21 -14.09
C ALA A 124 -8.99 1.16 -14.97
N GLY A 125 -8.34 2.16 -15.59
CA GLY A 125 -8.96 3.06 -16.55
C GLY A 125 -9.84 4.12 -15.89
N HIS A 126 -9.60 4.47 -14.62
CA HIS A 126 -10.38 5.50 -13.94
C HIS A 126 -10.22 6.84 -14.68
N LEU A 127 -8.98 7.23 -15.03
CA LEU A 127 -8.72 8.44 -15.84
C LEU A 127 -9.50 8.47 -17.16
N THR A 128 -9.52 7.35 -17.90
CA THR A 128 -10.21 7.24 -19.18
C THR A 128 -11.74 7.21 -19.02
N LEU A 129 -12.23 6.60 -17.93
CA LEU A 129 -13.66 6.53 -17.59
C LEU A 129 -14.25 7.92 -17.36
N PHE A 130 -13.48 8.85 -16.80
CA PHE A 130 -13.95 10.22 -16.50
C PHE A 130 -13.37 11.29 -17.42
N GLN A 131 -12.63 10.91 -18.46
CA GLN A 131 -11.97 11.84 -19.39
C GLN A 131 -11.09 12.88 -18.68
N THR A 132 -10.47 12.52 -17.56
CA THR A 132 -9.58 13.40 -16.79
C THR A 132 -8.12 13.15 -17.12
N SER A 133 -7.30 14.21 -17.09
CA SER A 133 -5.84 14.11 -17.18
C SER A 133 -5.17 13.92 -15.82
N SER A 134 -5.93 13.99 -14.73
CA SER A 134 -5.50 13.72 -13.35
C SER A 134 -6.56 12.92 -12.60
N TRP A 135 -6.09 12.06 -11.69
CA TRP A 135 -6.90 11.40 -10.69
C TRP A 135 -6.33 11.78 -9.33
N ALA A 136 -7.07 12.65 -8.67
CA ALA A 136 -7.11 12.79 -7.22
C ALA A 136 -8.61 12.77 -6.92
N GLU A 137 -9.07 11.83 -6.11
CA GLU A 137 -10.52 11.58 -5.96
C GLU A 137 -11.30 12.87 -5.67
N PHE A 138 -10.77 13.74 -4.81
CA PHE A 138 -11.36 15.03 -4.44
C PHE A 138 -11.32 16.06 -5.59
N GLU A 139 -10.22 16.15 -6.34
CA GLU A 139 -10.12 17.06 -7.48
C GLU A 139 -11.09 16.64 -8.61
N VAL A 140 -11.31 15.33 -8.79
CA VAL A 140 -12.18 14.79 -9.84
C VAL A 140 -13.66 14.92 -9.48
N ALA A 141 -14.03 14.74 -8.20
CA ALA A 141 -15.40 14.93 -7.72
C ALA A 141 -15.88 16.39 -7.90
N GLU A 142 -14.99 17.38 -7.76
CA GLU A 142 -15.30 18.80 -7.91
C GLU A 142 -15.32 19.28 -9.37
N THR A 143 -14.49 18.70 -10.24
CA THR A 143 -14.25 19.23 -11.60
C THR A 143 -15.00 18.50 -12.71
N CYS A 144 -15.66 17.37 -12.43
CA CYS A 144 -16.45 16.60 -13.39
C CYS A 144 -17.96 16.60 -13.07
N PRO A 145 -18.68 17.73 -13.20
CA PRO A 145 -20.09 17.86 -12.82
C PRO A 145 -21.09 17.13 -13.74
N GLY A 146 -20.64 16.37 -14.74
CA GLY A 146 -21.48 15.74 -15.76
C GLY A 146 -21.77 14.25 -15.58
N THR A 147 -21.10 13.57 -14.65
CA THR A 147 -21.32 12.13 -14.38
C THR A 147 -21.85 11.95 -12.97
N GLY A 148 -23.17 11.83 -12.80
CA GLY A 148 -23.81 11.60 -11.49
C GLY A 148 -23.36 10.33 -10.74
N LEU A 149 -22.50 9.51 -11.35
CA LEU A 149 -21.81 8.38 -10.73
C LEU A 149 -20.68 8.83 -9.78
N LEU A 150 -19.98 9.94 -10.03
CA LEU A 150 -18.92 10.42 -9.14
C LEU A 150 -19.47 11.11 -7.87
N SER A 151 -20.72 11.58 -7.91
CA SER A 151 -21.41 12.04 -6.70
C SER A 151 -21.81 10.90 -5.76
N ASP A 152 -21.79 9.65 -6.22
CA ASP A 152 -22.09 8.47 -5.40
C ASP A 152 -20.86 8.05 -4.56
N PRO A 153 -20.92 8.16 -3.23
CA PRO A 153 -19.82 7.75 -2.35
C PRO A 153 -19.52 6.25 -2.39
N GLU A 154 -20.52 5.39 -2.62
CA GLU A 154 -20.32 3.93 -2.70
C GLU A 154 -19.56 3.56 -3.96
N PHE A 155 -19.86 4.26 -5.06
CA PHE A 155 -19.14 4.10 -6.31
C PHE A 155 -17.68 4.56 -6.22
N ARG A 156 -17.41 5.72 -5.63
CA ARG A 156 -16.04 6.18 -5.38
C ARG A 156 -15.27 5.19 -4.50
N ARG A 157 -15.92 4.65 -3.48
CA ARG A 157 -15.35 3.58 -2.64
C ARG A 157 -15.01 2.31 -3.40
N ALA A 158 -15.81 1.94 -4.40
CA ALA A 158 -15.52 0.80 -5.25
C ALA A 158 -14.26 1.03 -6.12
N LEU A 159 -14.04 2.26 -6.62
CA LEU A 159 -12.84 2.61 -7.38
C LEU A 159 -11.58 2.55 -6.50
N GLU A 160 -11.64 3.11 -5.30
CA GLU A 160 -10.53 3.05 -4.32
C GLU A 160 -10.21 1.62 -3.90
N LEU A 161 -11.24 0.77 -3.77
CA LEU A 161 -11.05 -0.65 -3.47
C LEU A 161 -10.45 -1.43 -4.65
N ASP A 162 -10.82 -1.12 -5.91
CA ASP A 162 -10.18 -1.73 -7.09
C ASP A 162 -8.69 -1.37 -7.15
N ALA A 163 -8.35 -0.13 -6.77
CA ALA A 163 -6.97 0.31 -6.67
C ALA A 163 -6.19 -0.43 -5.57
N ASP A 164 -6.77 -0.59 -4.38
CA ASP A 164 -6.20 -1.39 -3.29
C ASP A 164 -6.02 -2.87 -3.68
N ILE A 165 -7.00 -3.47 -4.37
CA ILE A 165 -6.89 -4.85 -4.89
C ILE A 165 -5.72 -4.97 -5.86
N PHE A 166 -5.60 -4.06 -6.81
CA PHE A 166 -4.48 -4.06 -7.76
C PHE A 166 -3.14 -3.90 -7.04
N ALA A 167 -3.05 -2.95 -6.10
CA ALA A 167 -1.84 -2.74 -5.31
C ALA A 167 -1.45 -3.99 -4.51
N ALA A 168 -2.42 -4.72 -3.98
CA ALA A 168 -2.18 -5.96 -3.24
C ALA A 168 -1.67 -7.06 -4.17
N GLN A 169 -2.33 -7.26 -5.31
CA GLN A 169 -1.87 -8.22 -6.31
C GLN A 169 -0.44 -7.91 -6.76
N ALA A 170 -0.14 -6.62 -6.96
CA ALA A 170 1.19 -6.17 -7.33
C ALA A 170 2.20 -6.50 -6.22
N MET A 171 1.99 -5.97 -5.02
CA MET A 171 2.87 -6.19 -3.87
C MET A 171 3.13 -7.69 -3.65
N PHE A 172 2.09 -8.52 -3.57
CA PHE A 172 2.23 -9.95 -3.30
C PHE A 172 2.88 -10.74 -4.44
N TYR A 173 2.76 -10.30 -5.70
CA TYR A 173 3.58 -10.83 -6.79
C TYR A 173 5.07 -10.53 -6.58
N SER A 174 5.42 -9.31 -6.15
CA SER A 174 6.81 -8.97 -5.81
C SER A 174 7.32 -9.78 -4.63
N LEU A 175 6.52 -9.95 -3.57
CA LEU A 175 6.86 -10.79 -2.42
C LEU A 175 7.10 -12.24 -2.84
N GLY A 176 6.23 -12.81 -3.67
CA GLY A 176 6.36 -14.18 -4.17
C GLY A 176 7.61 -14.35 -5.03
N ARG A 177 7.95 -13.35 -5.85
CA ARG A 177 9.22 -13.35 -6.58
C ARG A 177 10.43 -13.31 -5.66
N MET A 178 10.44 -12.45 -4.66
CA MET A 178 11.53 -12.37 -3.68
C MET A 178 11.70 -13.69 -2.93
N THR A 179 10.60 -14.37 -2.57
CA THR A 179 10.64 -15.71 -1.98
C THR A 179 11.25 -16.72 -2.95
N LYS A 180 10.74 -16.79 -4.18
CA LYS A 180 11.18 -17.76 -5.19
C LYS A 180 12.65 -17.61 -5.58
N MET A 181 13.15 -16.38 -5.61
CA MET A 181 14.54 -16.06 -5.94
C MET A 181 15.46 -16.08 -4.71
N GLU A 182 14.91 -16.33 -3.51
CA GLU A 182 15.60 -16.23 -2.22
C GLU A 182 16.23 -14.85 -1.93
N ASP A 183 15.73 -13.79 -2.57
CA ASP A 183 16.22 -12.41 -2.41
C ASP A 183 16.06 -11.90 -0.97
N TRP A 184 15.18 -12.52 -0.18
CA TRP A 184 15.03 -12.22 1.25
C TRP A 184 16.34 -12.33 2.02
N LYS A 185 17.24 -13.23 1.63
CA LYS A 185 18.55 -13.42 2.30
C LYS A 185 19.45 -12.19 2.18
N ILE A 186 19.23 -11.33 1.18
CA ILE A 186 19.97 -10.07 1.01
C ILE A 186 19.58 -9.07 2.10
N LEU A 187 18.30 -9.05 2.48
CA LEU A 187 17.75 -8.10 3.45
C LEU A 187 17.81 -8.63 4.88
N TYR A 188 17.45 -9.90 5.08
CA TYR A 188 17.31 -10.52 6.39
C TYR A 188 18.54 -11.33 6.80
N GLY A 189 19.50 -11.50 5.90
CA GLY A 189 20.73 -12.27 6.13
C GLY A 189 20.55 -13.78 6.16
N PRO A 190 21.62 -14.53 6.48
CA PRO A 190 21.58 -15.98 6.63
C PRO A 190 20.99 -16.35 7.99
N GLN A 191 19.67 -16.22 8.15
CA GLN A 191 18.99 -16.67 9.37
C GLN A 191 18.82 -18.19 9.38
N LYS A 192 18.81 -18.79 10.58
CA LYS A 192 18.42 -20.21 10.74
C LYS A 192 16.90 -20.32 10.60
N GLY A 193 16.44 -21.01 9.55
CA GLY A 193 15.03 -21.25 9.30
C GLY A 193 14.56 -20.67 7.96
N ASP A 194 13.25 -20.64 7.77
CA ASP A 194 12.65 -20.10 6.56
C ASP A 194 12.61 -18.57 6.61
N VAL A 195 13.59 -17.94 5.95
CA VAL A 195 13.76 -16.48 5.91
C VAL A 195 12.53 -15.77 5.35
N ALA A 196 11.79 -16.41 4.43
CA ALA A 196 10.58 -15.83 3.87
C ALA A 196 9.49 -15.64 4.93
N LYS A 197 9.40 -16.55 5.92
CA LYS A 197 8.45 -16.41 7.04
C LYS A 197 8.75 -15.19 7.90
N PHE A 198 10.02 -14.95 8.21
CA PHE A 198 10.44 -13.77 8.98
C PHE A 198 10.12 -12.49 8.21
N ALA A 199 10.43 -12.45 6.91
CA ALA A 199 10.12 -11.31 6.08
C ALA A 199 8.61 -11.03 5.98
N LEU A 200 7.80 -12.08 5.80
CA LEU A 200 6.35 -11.96 5.72
C LEU A 200 5.72 -11.52 7.05
N CYS A 201 6.25 -11.99 8.18
CA CYS A 201 5.84 -11.51 9.50
C CYS A 201 6.10 -10.00 9.63
N ASP A 202 7.32 -9.55 9.33
CA ASP A 202 7.66 -8.12 9.38
C ASP A 202 6.80 -7.29 8.44
N ILE A 203 6.51 -7.77 7.22
CA ILE A 203 5.62 -7.07 6.29
C ILE A 203 4.20 -6.96 6.87
N GLY A 204 3.64 -8.03 7.43
CA GLY A 204 2.33 -7.99 8.08
C GLY A 204 2.28 -6.95 9.18
N LEU A 205 3.35 -6.88 9.98
CA LEU A 205 3.52 -5.91 11.05
C LEU A 205 3.69 -4.47 10.53
N PHE A 206 4.49 -4.24 9.49
CA PHE A 206 4.69 -2.91 8.88
C PHE A 206 3.44 -2.33 8.24
N MET A 207 2.58 -3.18 7.68
CA MET A 207 1.37 -2.71 7.00
C MET A 207 0.29 -2.22 7.97
N VAL A 208 0.33 -2.64 9.25
CA VAL A 208 -0.63 -2.19 10.26
C VAL A 208 -0.52 -0.68 10.51
N PRO A 209 0.64 -0.12 10.91
CA PRO A 209 0.76 1.33 11.11
C PRO A 209 0.48 2.14 9.85
N LEU A 210 0.91 1.66 8.66
CA LEU A 210 0.57 2.33 7.40
C LEU A 210 -0.94 2.46 7.21
N CYS A 211 -1.65 1.35 7.33
CA CYS A 211 -3.09 1.31 7.06
C CYS A 211 -3.88 2.17 8.07
N LEU A 212 -3.42 2.25 9.32
CA LEU A 212 -4.00 3.12 10.35
C LEU A 212 -3.71 4.59 10.07
N GLU A 213 -2.48 4.92 9.71
CA GLU A 213 -2.06 6.29 9.44
C GLU A 213 -2.79 6.86 8.21
N LEU A 214 -2.90 6.08 7.12
CA LEU A 214 -3.72 6.46 5.96
C LEU A 214 -5.20 6.70 6.34
N GLY A 215 -5.73 5.91 7.27
CA GLY A 215 -7.08 6.08 7.80
C GLY A 215 -7.24 7.34 8.66
N HIS A 216 -6.21 7.74 9.41
CA HIS A 216 -6.18 8.96 10.22
C HIS A 216 -6.01 10.23 9.37
N MET A 217 -5.22 10.14 8.31
CA MET A 217 -4.97 11.24 7.38
C MET A 217 -6.22 11.60 6.57
N ALA A 218 -7.06 10.62 6.20
CA ALA A 218 -8.18 10.84 5.30
C ALA A 218 -9.22 11.89 5.80
N PRO A 219 -9.69 11.89 7.07
CA PRO A 219 -10.61 12.91 7.58
C PRO A 219 -9.98 14.29 7.81
N LYS A 220 -8.66 14.38 7.96
CA LYS A 220 -7.94 15.63 8.25
C LYS A 220 -7.90 16.56 7.04
N TYR A 221 -8.00 16.00 5.83
CA TYR A 221 -7.75 16.71 4.57
C TYR A 221 -8.87 16.58 3.52
N GLY A 222 -9.99 15.92 3.84
CA GLY A 222 -11.17 15.84 2.98
C GLY A 222 -12.38 15.20 3.68
N PRO A 223 -13.59 15.27 3.10
CA PRO A 223 -14.75 14.58 3.65
C PRO A 223 -14.49 13.07 3.68
N SER A 224 -14.45 12.51 4.87
CA SER A 224 -14.25 11.09 5.16
C SER A 224 -15.34 10.22 4.50
N SER A 225 -15.00 9.29 3.59
CA SER A 225 -15.68 7.97 3.50
C SER A 225 -15.27 7.05 2.33
N THR A 226 -14.38 7.44 1.42
CA THR A 226 -14.24 6.75 0.13
C THR A 226 -13.12 5.72 0.08
N HIS A 227 -12.03 5.92 0.81
CA HIS A 227 -11.02 4.88 0.93
C HIS A 227 -11.50 3.73 1.87
N PRO A 228 -11.17 2.45 1.56
CA PRO A 228 -11.34 1.36 2.52
C PRO A 228 -10.64 1.69 3.84
N ASP A 229 -11.20 1.25 4.97
CA ASP A 229 -10.53 1.44 6.26
C ASP A 229 -9.35 0.47 6.41
N ALA A 230 -8.57 0.66 7.48
CA ALA A 230 -7.41 -0.19 7.77
C ALA A 230 -7.79 -1.69 7.85
N LYS A 231 -8.97 -1.99 8.40
CA LYS A 231 -9.46 -3.37 8.58
C LYS A 231 -9.76 -4.02 7.24
N ALA A 232 -10.49 -3.33 6.36
CA ALA A 232 -10.82 -3.79 5.03
C ALA A 232 -9.56 -4.10 4.21
N ARG A 233 -8.50 -3.29 4.35
CA ARG A 233 -7.20 -3.55 3.71
C ARG A 233 -6.49 -4.77 4.29
N LEU A 234 -6.29 -4.79 5.60
CA LEU A 234 -5.49 -5.80 6.29
C LEU A 234 -6.10 -7.19 6.23
N LEU A 235 -7.43 -7.28 6.23
CA LEU A 235 -8.16 -8.54 6.45
C LEU A 235 -9.03 -8.94 5.26
N GLY A 236 -9.40 -7.97 4.42
CA GLY A 236 -10.07 -8.23 3.15
C GLY A 236 -9.06 -8.26 2.01
N VAL A 237 -8.50 -7.10 1.68
CA VAL A 237 -7.69 -6.92 0.47
C VAL A 237 -6.43 -7.80 0.47
N PHE A 238 -5.59 -7.74 1.51
CA PHE A 238 -4.35 -8.55 1.51
C PHE A 238 -4.63 -10.06 1.49
N PRO A 239 -5.47 -10.62 2.40
CA PRO A 239 -5.74 -12.06 2.44
C PRO A 239 -6.43 -12.59 1.19
N ILE A 240 -7.39 -11.83 0.63
CA ILE A 240 -8.24 -12.32 -0.45
C ILE A 240 -7.63 -12.05 -1.83
N ALA A 241 -7.06 -10.86 -2.06
CA ALA A 241 -6.52 -10.50 -3.37
C ALA A 241 -5.02 -10.79 -3.51
N GLY A 242 -4.24 -10.62 -2.43
CA GLY A 242 -2.79 -10.74 -2.46
C GLY A 242 -2.30 -12.19 -2.44
N TRP A 243 -2.78 -13.00 -1.51
CA TRP A 243 -2.20 -14.34 -1.26
C TRP A 243 -2.35 -15.34 -2.39
N ASP A 244 -3.46 -15.30 -3.13
CA ASP A 244 -3.62 -16.12 -4.33
C ASP A 244 -2.58 -15.79 -5.40
N VAL A 245 -2.16 -14.52 -5.50
CA VAL A 245 -1.07 -14.12 -6.39
C VAL A 245 0.28 -14.61 -5.87
N TYR A 246 0.54 -14.45 -4.57
CA TYR A 246 1.76 -14.93 -3.93
C TYR A 246 1.97 -16.44 -4.17
N PHE A 247 1.00 -17.28 -3.84
CA PHE A 247 1.10 -18.74 -3.99
C PHE A 247 1.30 -19.16 -5.45
N ARG A 248 0.59 -18.52 -6.39
CA ARG A 248 0.83 -18.76 -7.82
C ARG A 248 2.24 -18.37 -8.26
N THR A 249 2.79 -17.31 -7.68
CA THR A 249 4.14 -16.83 -8.04
C THR A 249 5.22 -17.77 -7.55
N ILE A 250 5.12 -18.27 -6.30
CA ILE A 250 6.07 -19.25 -5.77
C ILE A 250 5.85 -20.66 -6.34
N GLY A 251 4.66 -20.96 -6.88
CA GLY A 251 4.32 -22.23 -7.52
C GLY A 251 3.82 -23.31 -6.57
N GLN A 252 3.57 -22.96 -5.30
CA GLN A 252 3.09 -23.88 -4.27
C GLN A 252 2.28 -23.13 -3.21
N ARG A 253 1.42 -23.84 -2.48
CA ARG A 253 0.72 -23.30 -1.31
C ARG A 253 1.58 -23.55 -0.08
N GLU A 254 2.04 -22.46 0.54
CA GLU A 254 2.80 -22.48 1.79
C GLU A 254 1.98 -21.82 2.89
N GLU A 255 1.11 -22.58 3.55
CA GLU A 255 0.24 -22.03 4.60
C GLU A 255 1.04 -21.42 5.74
N SER A 256 2.25 -21.94 5.99
CA SER A 256 3.16 -21.41 7.00
C SER A 256 3.60 -19.97 6.70
N HIS A 257 3.68 -19.57 5.43
CA HIS A 257 3.97 -18.19 4.99
C HIS A 257 2.79 -17.27 5.27
N PHE A 258 1.57 -17.73 4.97
CA PHE A 258 0.33 -17.01 5.29
C PHE A 258 0.18 -16.78 6.79
N HIS A 259 0.40 -17.83 7.59
CA HIS A 259 0.34 -17.73 9.04
C HIS A 259 1.36 -16.75 9.61
N ALA A 260 2.59 -16.73 9.08
CA ALA A 260 3.61 -15.78 9.52
C ALA A 260 3.19 -14.32 9.25
N PHE A 261 2.62 -14.02 8.09
CA PHE A 261 2.09 -12.69 7.79
C PHE A 261 0.93 -12.29 8.69
N MET A 262 -0.01 -13.22 8.95
CA MET A 262 -1.13 -12.97 9.85
C MET A 262 -0.67 -12.78 11.31
N GLU A 263 0.37 -13.50 11.74
CA GLU A 263 1.04 -13.30 13.03
C GLU A 263 1.64 -11.90 13.13
N GLY A 264 2.30 -11.43 12.05
CA GLY A 264 2.77 -10.05 11.93
C GLY A 264 1.66 -9.01 12.09
N ILE A 265 0.54 -9.20 11.39
CA ILE A 265 -0.64 -8.33 11.55
C ILE A 265 -1.13 -8.35 13.00
N TYR A 266 -1.25 -9.54 13.60
CA TYR A 266 -1.73 -9.69 14.97
C TYR A 266 -0.82 -8.96 15.98
N GLU A 267 0.50 -9.14 15.88
CA GLU A 267 1.45 -8.46 16.76
C GLU A 267 1.48 -6.96 16.49
N GLY A 268 1.39 -6.51 15.24
CA GLY A 268 1.28 -5.09 14.91
C GLY A 268 0.04 -4.44 15.53
N VAL A 269 -1.12 -5.11 15.44
CA VAL A 269 -2.37 -4.67 16.06
C VAL A 269 -2.24 -4.64 17.58
N LYS A 270 -1.76 -5.73 18.19
CA LYS A 270 -1.53 -5.85 19.64
C LYS A 270 -0.69 -4.70 20.20
N ASN A 271 0.40 -4.33 19.52
CA ASN A 271 1.35 -3.33 20.00
C ASN A 271 0.97 -1.89 19.60
N THR A 272 0.02 -1.68 18.68
CA THR A 272 -0.52 -0.35 18.36
C THR A 272 -1.64 0.09 19.31
N PHE A 273 -2.30 -0.83 20.02
CA PHE A 273 -3.39 -0.52 20.98
C PHE A 273 -3.02 0.41 22.14
N HIS A 274 -1.73 0.57 22.45
CA HIS A 274 -1.28 1.43 23.56
C HIS A 274 -1.25 2.93 23.19
N ILE A 275 -1.45 3.28 21.91
CA ILE A 275 -1.51 4.66 21.45
C ILE A 275 -2.87 5.25 21.84
N LYS A 276 -2.90 5.96 22.97
CA LYS A 276 -4.11 6.50 23.62
C LYS A 276 -4.95 7.49 22.80
N GLU A 277 -4.54 7.86 21.59
CA GLU A 277 -5.24 8.88 20.78
C GLU A 277 -5.55 8.46 19.33
N SER A 278 -5.30 7.21 18.91
CA SER A 278 -5.70 6.72 17.57
C SER A 278 -6.49 5.39 17.59
N ILE A 279 -7.79 5.52 17.27
CA ILE A 279 -8.75 4.64 16.57
C ILE A 279 -8.58 3.09 16.58
N ILE A 280 -8.02 2.46 17.61
CA ILE A 280 -8.34 1.03 17.86
C ILE A 280 -8.62 0.80 19.34
N HIS A 281 -9.90 0.78 19.68
CA HIS A 281 -10.38 0.40 21.01
C HIS A 281 -11.18 -0.89 21.05
N LYS A 282 -11.15 -1.72 19.99
CA LYS A 282 -11.78 -3.04 20.05
C LYS A 282 -10.90 -4.13 19.45
N PRO A 283 -10.79 -5.29 20.14
CA PRO A 283 -10.24 -6.50 19.55
C PRO A 283 -11.06 -6.89 18.32
N PHE A 284 -10.40 -7.59 17.42
CA PHE A 284 -10.94 -8.04 16.16
C PHE A 284 -12.06 -9.09 16.33
N GLU A 285 -13.20 -8.91 15.66
CA GLU A 285 -14.32 -9.87 15.65
C GLU A 285 -14.48 -10.53 14.27
N GLU A 286 -14.83 -11.82 14.25
CA GLU A 286 -14.97 -12.63 13.02
C GLU A 286 -16.04 -12.09 12.05
N SER A 287 -17.08 -11.42 12.57
CA SER A 287 -18.11 -10.70 11.81
C SER A 287 -17.57 -9.52 10.99
N GLU A 288 -16.38 -9.03 11.31
CA GLU A 288 -15.71 -7.94 10.60
C GLU A 288 -15.04 -8.45 9.30
N ILE A 289 -14.63 -9.73 9.25
CA ILE A 289 -14.18 -10.40 8.00
C ILE A 289 -15.34 -10.47 7.01
N GLU A 290 -16.53 -10.82 7.50
CA GLU A 290 -17.72 -10.90 6.65
C GLU A 290 -18.10 -9.51 6.12
N SER A 291 -17.95 -8.46 6.93
CA SER A 291 -18.16 -7.08 6.48
C SER A 291 -17.18 -6.68 5.37
N ALA A 292 -15.90 -7.06 5.49
CA ALA A 292 -14.91 -6.83 4.44
C ALA A 292 -15.21 -7.62 3.15
N ARG A 293 -15.72 -8.87 3.28
CA ARG A 293 -16.17 -9.67 2.14
C ARG A 293 -17.38 -9.05 1.44
N GLN A 294 -18.36 -8.56 2.18
CA GLN A 294 -19.53 -7.88 1.62
C GLN A 294 -19.13 -6.60 0.86
N LEU A 295 -18.16 -5.84 1.38
CA LEU A 295 -17.61 -4.67 0.69
C LEU A 295 -16.97 -5.05 -0.66
N LEU A 296 -16.15 -6.11 -0.67
CA LEU A 296 -15.53 -6.64 -1.90
C LEU A 296 -16.58 -7.14 -2.92
N LEU A 297 -17.63 -7.82 -2.44
CA LEU A 297 -18.73 -8.28 -3.28
C LEU A 297 -19.51 -7.12 -3.89
N SER A 298 -19.83 -6.09 -3.11
CA SER A 298 -20.52 -4.88 -3.58
C SER A 298 -19.73 -4.16 -4.67
N ALA A 299 -18.43 -3.94 -4.45
CA ALA A 299 -17.56 -3.34 -5.45
C ALA A 299 -17.46 -4.18 -6.73
N GLY A 300 -17.38 -5.51 -6.60
CA GLY A 300 -17.41 -6.43 -7.74
C GLY A 300 -18.70 -6.34 -8.56
N MET A 301 -19.85 -6.13 -7.91
CA MET A 301 -21.12 -5.90 -8.60
C MET A 301 -21.12 -4.56 -9.35
N HIS A 302 -20.68 -3.47 -8.73
CA HIS A 302 -20.61 -2.15 -9.38
C HIS A 302 -19.68 -2.15 -10.60
N LYS A 303 -18.54 -2.83 -10.53
CA LYS A 303 -17.63 -3.00 -11.67
C LYS A 303 -18.29 -3.74 -12.84
N LYS A 304 -19.10 -4.78 -12.57
CA LYS A 304 -19.85 -5.49 -13.61
C LYS A 304 -20.91 -4.61 -14.26
N THR A 305 -21.62 -3.80 -13.48
CA THR A 305 -22.63 -2.86 -13.98
C THR A 305 -22.04 -1.87 -14.98
N LEU A 306 -20.85 -1.33 -14.70
CA LEU A 306 -20.11 -0.43 -15.62
C LEU A 306 -19.75 -1.07 -16.97
N VAL A 307 -19.38 -2.36 -16.96
CA VAL A 307 -19.05 -3.09 -18.19
C VAL A 307 -20.32 -3.35 -19.03
N GLN A 308 -21.47 -3.50 -18.38
CA GLN A 308 -22.75 -3.76 -19.03
C GLN A 308 -23.38 -2.50 -19.63
N THR A 309 -23.30 -1.34 -18.97
CA THR A 309 -23.81 -0.06 -19.51
C THR A 309 -23.00 0.48 -20.69
N ARG A 310 -21.86 -0.13 -21.02
CA ARG A 310 -21.00 0.21 -22.16
C ARG A 310 -21.18 -0.70 -23.39
N ARG A 311 -22.11 -1.66 -23.33
CA ARG A 311 -22.52 -2.50 -24.47
C ARG A 311 -23.87 -2.06 -25.00
#